data_AF-A0A380DMJ0-F1
#
_entry.id   AF-A0A380DMJ0-F1
#
_cell.length_a   1.000
_cell.length_b   1.000
_cell.length_c   1.000
_cell.angle_alpha   90.00
_cell.angle_beta   90.00
_cell.angle_gamma   90.00
#
_symmetry.space_group_name_H-M   'P 1'
#
loop_
_entity.id
_entity.type
_entity.pdbx_description
1 polymer ?
#
loop_
_entity_poly.entity_id
_entity_poly.type
_entity_poly.pdbx_seq_one_letter_code
_entity_poly.pdbx_strand_id
1 'polypeptide(L)'
;MACCLELVKLGWEVMFPPRTPERNATNPPQELLQQLGFSSEFTHQTYTFSNMELPWVSFIVHFSFSIVIAIIYCILVKKYALLSNGTRCLYLVL
;
A
#
# COMPACT_ATOMS: atom_id res chain seq x y z
N MET A 1 5.11 9.67 -13.61
CA MET A 1 4.01 9.10 -12.81
C MET A 1 4.46 7.87 -12.00
N ALA A 2 5.77 7.71 -11.72
CA ALA A 2 6.30 6.52 -11.05
C ALA A 2 7.11 6.83 -9.77
N CYS A 3 7.76 8.01 -9.70
CA CYS A 3 8.82 8.26 -8.71
C CYS A 3 8.35 8.43 -7.25
N CYS A 4 7.09 8.78 -6.96
CA CYS A 4 6.64 8.98 -5.57
C CYS A 4 6.06 7.72 -4.91
N LEU A 5 5.55 6.76 -5.68
CA LEU A 5 4.99 5.51 -5.12
C LEU A 5 6.08 4.51 -4.71
N GLU A 6 7.32 4.71 -5.18
CA GLU A 6 8.47 3.84 -4.90
C GLU A 6 8.96 3.96 -3.45
N LEU A 7 8.75 5.10 -2.77
CA LEU A 7 9.09 5.27 -1.36
C LEU A 7 8.23 4.39 -0.43
N VAL A 8 6.96 4.16 -0.79
CA VAL A 8 6.07 3.25 -0.04
C VAL A 8 6.47 1.79 -0.24
N LYS A 9 7.02 1.45 -1.42
CA LYS A 9 7.52 0.12 -1.77
C LYS A 9 8.83 -0.24 -1.05
N LEU A 10 9.66 0.75 -0.71
CA LEU A 10 10.89 0.54 0.08
C LEU A 10 10.64 0.02 1.50
N GLY A 11 9.43 0.19 2.06
CA GLY A 11 9.08 -0.37 3.37
C GLY A 11 8.98 -1.91 3.38
N TRP A 12 8.70 -2.53 2.23
CA TRP A 12 8.60 -3.99 2.08
C TRP A 12 9.86 -4.59 1.46
N GLU A 13 10.48 -3.90 0.51
CA GLU A 13 11.72 -4.32 -0.14
C GLU A 13 12.94 -3.76 0.60
N VAL A 14 13.29 -4.40 1.71
CA VAL A 14 14.58 -4.15 2.37
C VAL A 14 15.68 -4.74 1.48
N MET A 15 16.60 -3.89 1.05
CA MET A 15 17.71 -4.29 0.18
C MET A 15 18.66 -5.26 0.90
N PHE A 16 18.90 -5.06 2.21
CA PHE A 16 19.66 -5.94 3.09
C PHE A 16 19.26 -5.72 4.56
N PRO A 17 19.18 -6.77 5.40
CA PRO A 17 19.47 -8.18 5.14
C PRO A 17 18.30 -8.93 4.45
N PRO A 18 18.54 -10.15 3.91
CA PRO A 18 17.52 -11.01 3.32
C PRO A 18 16.34 -11.23 4.28
N ARG A 19 15.13 -11.40 3.72
CA ARG A 19 13.92 -11.53 4.53
C ARG A 19 13.94 -12.82 5.33
N THR A 20 13.69 -12.72 6.62
CA THR A 20 13.45 -13.89 7.45
C THR A 20 12.03 -14.42 7.22
N PRO A 21 11.77 -15.72 7.42
CA PRO A 21 10.43 -16.30 7.32
C PRO A 21 9.42 -15.60 8.22
N GLU A 22 9.83 -15.18 9.42
CA GLU A 22 8.98 -14.49 10.38
C GLU A 22 8.52 -13.12 9.85
N ARG A 23 9.39 -12.39 9.14
CA ARG A 23 9.04 -11.11 8.50
C ARG A 23 8.13 -11.28 7.27
N ASN A 24 8.14 -12.46 6.64
CA ASN A 24 7.25 -12.75 5.51
C ASN A 24 5.88 -13.24 5.96
N ALA A 25 5.72 -13.66 7.22
CA ALA A 25 4.48 -14.20 7.74
C ALA A 25 3.35 -13.16 7.77
N THR A 26 3.66 -11.92 8.14
CA THR A 26 2.69 -10.82 8.21
C THR A 26 3.13 -9.68 7.32
N ASN A 27 2.24 -9.28 6.40
CA ASN A 27 2.53 -8.20 5.45
C ASN A 27 2.09 -6.83 5.97
N PRO A 28 2.52 -5.70 5.35
CA PRO A 28 2.32 -4.38 5.95
C PRO A 28 0.84 -3.98 6.00
N PRO A 29 -0.01 -4.30 4.99
CA PRO A 29 -1.45 -4.15 5.11
C PRO A 29 -2.06 -4.93 6.28
N GLN A 30 -1.60 -6.16 6.52
CA GLN A 30 -2.08 -7.00 7.63
C GLN A 30 -1.66 -6.42 8.97
N GLU A 31 -0.38 -6.07 9.13
CA GLU A 31 0.17 -5.44 10.33
C GLU A 31 -0.55 -4.12 10.64
N LEU A 32 -0.81 -3.28 9.63
CA LEU A 32 -1.58 -2.05 9.78
C LEU A 32 -2.99 -2.32 10.32
N LEU A 33 -3.69 -3.31 9.77
CA LEU A 33 -5.01 -3.69 10.27
C LEU A 33 -4.94 -4.21 11.72
N GLN A 34 -3.92 -4.98 12.07
CA GLN A 34 -3.74 -5.44 13.46
C GLN A 34 -3.49 -4.29 14.42
N GLN A 35 -2.69 -3.30 14.04
CA GLN A 35 -2.47 -2.07 14.81
C GLN A 35 -3.75 -1.24 14.97
N LEU A 36 -4.66 -1.31 14.01
CA LEU A 36 -6.00 -0.71 14.10
C LEU A 36 -7.00 -1.51 14.95
N GLY A 37 -6.60 -2.68 15.47
CA GLY A 37 -7.40 -3.52 16.37
C GLY A 37 -8.12 -4.69 15.69
N PHE A 38 -7.83 -5.00 14.42
CA PHE A 38 -8.38 -6.19 13.77
C PHE A 38 -7.69 -7.47 14.24
N SER A 39 -8.41 -8.59 14.29
CA SER A 39 -7.84 -9.88 14.71
C SER A 39 -6.87 -10.45 13.68
N SER A 40 -5.90 -11.24 14.14
CA SER A 40 -4.96 -11.95 13.25
C SER A 40 -5.69 -12.93 12.31
N GLU A 41 -6.71 -13.61 12.82
CA GLU A 41 -7.57 -14.53 12.05
C GLU A 41 -8.22 -13.83 10.85
N PHE A 42 -8.75 -12.63 11.04
CA PHE A 42 -9.34 -11.86 9.96
C PHE A 42 -8.28 -11.37 8.97
N THR A 43 -7.17 -10.83 9.46
CA THR A 43 -6.14 -10.22 8.59
C THR A 43 -5.39 -11.27 7.75
N HIS A 44 -5.25 -12.50 8.23
CA HIS A 44 -4.54 -13.59 7.55
C HIS A 44 -5.46 -14.51 6.72
N GLN A 45 -6.70 -14.11 6.43
CA GLN A 45 -7.55 -14.93 5.57
C GLN A 45 -6.97 -15.08 4.16
N THR A 46 -6.84 -16.34 3.73
CA THR A 46 -6.38 -16.71 2.39
C THR A 46 -7.51 -17.35 1.59
N TYR A 47 -7.40 -17.28 0.27
CA TYR A 47 -8.19 -18.11 -0.64
C TYR A 47 -7.24 -18.87 -1.56
N THR A 48 -7.64 -20.08 -1.95
CA THR A 48 -6.82 -20.92 -2.83
C THR A 48 -7.15 -20.63 -4.28
N PHE A 49 -6.14 -20.23 -5.06
CA PHE A 49 -6.23 -20.07 -6.50
C PHE A 49 -5.04 -20.78 -7.16
N SER A 50 -5.31 -21.67 -8.11
CA SER A 50 -4.26 -22.42 -8.82
C SER A 50 -3.26 -23.13 -7.87
N ASN A 51 -3.76 -23.76 -6.80
CA ASN A 51 -2.97 -24.41 -5.76
C ASN A 51 -2.03 -23.49 -4.96
N MET A 52 -2.29 -22.18 -4.98
CA MET A 52 -1.57 -21.18 -4.17
C MET A 52 -2.55 -20.49 -3.23
N GLU A 53 -2.16 -20.33 -1.96
CA GLU A 53 -2.91 -19.52 -1.00
C GLU A 53 -2.59 -18.04 -1.17
N LEU A 54 -3.63 -17.24 -1.37
CA LEU A 54 -3.52 -15.82 -1.64
C LEU A 54 -4.24 -15.00 -0.56
N PRO A 55 -3.57 -14.02 0.09
CA PRO A 55 -4.16 -13.21 1.17
C PRO A 55 -5.05 -12.10 0.60
N TRP A 56 -6.35 -12.37 0.45
CA TRP A 56 -7.29 -11.43 -0.19
C TRP A 56 -7.53 -10.16 0.62
N VAL A 57 -7.52 -10.23 1.96
CA VAL A 57 -7.72 -9.07 2.83
C VAL A 57 -6.62 -8.04 2.58
N SER A 58 -5.37 -8.49 2.48
CA SER A 58 -4.25 -7.63 2.12
C SER A 58 -4.43 -6.97 0.76
N PHE A 59 -4.98 -7.69 -0.23
CA PHE A 59 -5.19 -7.12 -1.57
C PHE A 59 -6.23 -6.01 -1.56
N ILE A 60 -7.36 -6.21 -0.86
CA ILE A 60 -8.39 -5.18 -0.74
C ILE A 60 -7.84 -3.91 -0.09
N VAL A 61 -7.08 -4.05 1.00
CA VAL A 61 -6.46 -2.90 1.66
C VAL A 61 -5.50 -2.16 0.71
N HIS A 62 -4.68 -2.91 -0.04
CA HIS A 62 -3.71 -2.32 -0.97
C HIS A 62 -4.39 -1.52 -2.10
N PHE A 63 -5.43 -2.08 -2.72
CA PHE A 63 -6.15 -1.42 -3.80
C PHE A 63 -6.98 -0.25 -3.30
N SER A 64 -7.67 -0.40 -2.16
CA SER A 64 -8.47 0.68 -1.57
C SER A 64 -7.60 1.88 -1.17
N PHE A 65 -6.43 1.65 -0.58
CA PHE A 65 -5.47 2.72 -0.30
C PHE A 65 -5.11 3.51 -1.56
N SER A 66 -4.77 2.82 -2.65
CA SER A 66 -4.41 3.46 -3.92
C SER A 66 -5.57 4.27 -4.52
N ILE A 67 -6.80 3.74 -4.46
CA ILE A 67 -8.01 4.41 -4.93
C ILE A 67 -8.27 5.70 -4.14
N VAL A 68 -8.17 5.64 -2.80
CA VAL A 68 -8.40 6.81 -1.93
C VAL A 68 -7.39 7.91 -2.23
N ILE A 69 -6.09 7.59 -2.34
CA ILE A 69 -5.05 8.57 -2.68
C ILE A 69 -5.29 9.16 -4.07
N ALA A 70 -5.70 8.35 -5.05
CA ALA A 70 -6.03 8.84 -6.40
C ALA A 70 -7.22 9.81 -6.38
N ILE A 71 -8.27 9.52 -5.62
CA ILE A 71 -9.44 10.41 -5.47
C ILE A 71 -9.02 11.73 -4.81
N ILE A 72 -8.23 11.68 -3.72
CA ILE A 72 -7.73 12.88 -3.04
C ILE A 72 -6.90 13.73 -4.02
N TYR A 73 -6.00 13.11 -4.78
CA TYR A 73 -5.21 13.81 -5.80
C TYR A 73 -6.10 14.49 -6.85
N CYS A 74 -7.11 13.78 -7.38
CA CYS A 74 -8.04 14.35 -8.35
C CYS A 74 -8.80 15.56 -7.81
N ILE A 75 -9.24 15.52 -6.54
CA ILE A 75 -9.92 16.65 -5.89
C ILE A 75 -8.96 17.83 -5.72
N LEU A 76 -7.74 17.59 -5.27
CA LEU A 76 -6.73 18.64 -5.05
C LEU A 76 -6.33 19.33 -6.35
N VAL A 77 -6.13 18.58 -7.45
CA VAL A 77 -5.81 19.15 -8.77
C VAL A 77 -6.95 20.00 -9.31
N LYS A 78 -8.22 19.61 -9.10
CA LYS A 78 -9.37 20.42 -9.51
C LYS A 78 -9.46 21.75 -8.75
N LYS A 79 -9.01 21.78 -7.49
CA LYS A 79 -9.06 22.98 -6.64
C LYS A 79 -7.85 23.92 -6.85
N TYR A 80 -6.68 23.36 -7.12
CA TYR A 80 -5.44 24.11 -7.31
C TYR A 80 -4.88 23.87 -8.71
N ALA A 81 -5.21 24.74 -9.67
CA ALA A 81 -4.71 24.67 -11.05
C ALA A 81 -3.17 24.69 -11.14
N LEU A 82 -2.48 25.18 -10.11
CA LEU A 82 -1.02 25.14 -9.97
C LEU A 82 -0.45 23.70 -9.94
N LEU A 83 -1.23 22.73 -9.47
CA LEU A 83 -0.87 21.31 -9.43
C LEU A 83 -1.04 20.62 -10.80
N SER A 84 -1.71 21.26 -11.77
CA SER A 84 -1.92 20.67 -13.10
C SER A 84 -0.69 20.81 -14.00
N ASN A 85 0.11 21.86 -13.79
CA ASN A 85 1.28 22.19 -14.60
C ASN A 85 2.57 21.62 -13.98
N GLY A 86 2.84 20.36 -14.29
CA GLY A 86 4.22 19.85 -14.43
C GLY A 86 4.94 19.36 -13.18
N THR A 87 4.65 19.81 -11.95
CA THR A 87 5.31 19.29 -10.74
C THR A 87 4.57 18.10 -10.13
N ARG A 88 4.39 17.04 -10.93
CA ARG A 88 3.74 15.77 -10.52
C ARG A 88 4.49 14.98 -9.42
N CYS A 89 5.63 15.47 -8.92
CA CYS A 89 6.52 14.73 -8.01
C CYS A 89 6.80 15.39 -6.66
N LEU A 90 6.63 16.71 -6.48
CA LEU A 90 7.15 17.38 -5.27
C LEU A 90 6.13 17.53 -4.14
N TYR A 91 4.83 17.65 -4.46
CA TYR A 91 3.84 18.10 -3.46
C TYR A 91 3.13 16.99 -2.69
N LEU A 92 3.47 15.73 -2.93
CA LEU A 92 2.99 14.60 -2.12
C LEU A 92 4.01 14.18 -1.04
N VAL A 93 5.09 14.96 -0.87
CA VAL A 93 6.23 14.68 0.03
C VAL A 93 6.48 15.84 1.03
N LEU A 94 5.61 16.87 1.07
CA LEU A 94 5.63 17.90 2.12
C LEU A 94 4.42 17.77 3.04
#